data_AF-A0A9D5MBH9-F1
#
_entry.id   AF-A0A9D5MBH9-F1
#
_cell.length_a   1.000
_cell.length_b   1.000
_cell.length_c   1.000
_cell.angle_alpha   90.00
_cell.angle_beta   90.00
_cell.angle_gamma   90.00
#
_symmetry.space_group_name_H-M   'P 1'
#
loop_
_entity.id
_entity.type
_entity.pdbx_description
1 polymer ?
#
loop_
_entity_poly.entity_id
_entity_poly.type
_entity_poly.pdbx_seq_one_letter_code
_entity_poly.pdbx_strand_id
1 'polypeptide(L)'
;MYIGGNFRQVTGNTGYYGSSNFSASGNHKVVLCGNAPQSVHFDSTSSHFNTLELKQPISQYAFDPDGCWNTLIQLEVSNVYTLPKALTTIEAEAFAGDDRLQAVRVPTGAKLKTIKAGAFKNCEQLYEVTLPSTVTSIAADAFDGCLYLTLYVYNDYCQQYAIDNGIHYVRK
;
A
#
# COMPACT_ATOMS: atom_id res chain seq x y z
N MET A 1 27.28 -9.43 -12.30
CA MET A 1 26.42 -10.22 -13.19
C MET A 1 24.99 -9.79 -12.93
N TYR A 2 24.42 -8.93 -13.78
CA TYR A 2 22.99 -8.59 -13.74
C TYR A 2 22.26 -9.71 -14.47
N ILE A 3 21.61 -10.62 -13.74
CA ILE A 3 20.64 -11.53 -14.35
C ILE A 3 19.29 -10.81 -14.26
N GLY A 4 19.00 -10.02 -15.29
CA GLY A 4 17.64 -9.61 -15.58
C GLY A 4 16.89 -10.81 -16.16
N GLY A 5 15.81 -11.21 -15.51
CA GLY A 5 14.91 -12.25 -16.00
C GLY A 5 13.48 -11.81 -15.73
N ASN A 6 12.60 -12.03 -16.71
CA ASN A 6 11.17 -11.94 -16.49
C ASN A 6 10.80 -13.06 -15.51
N PHE A 7 10.57 -12.72 -14.24
CA PHE A 7 9.99 -13.66 -13.29
C PHE A 7 8.55 -13.93 -13.74
N ARG A 8 8.34 -15.10 -14.32
CA ARG A 8 7.02 -15.55 -14.72
C ARG A 8 6.33 -16.02 -13.45
N GLN A 9 5.29 -15.31 -13.00
CA GLN A 9 4.31 -15.86 -12.07
C GLN A 9 3.76 -17.14 -12.71
N VAL A 10 4.14 -18.31 -12.16
CA VAL A 10 3.61 -19.58 -12.62
C VAL A 10 2.24 -19.73 -11.96
N THR A 11 1.16 -19.34 -12.65
CA THR A 11 -0.19 -19.80 -12.30
C THR A 11 -0.30 -21.27 -12.68
N GLY A 12 0.38 -22.13 -11.94
CA GLY A 12 0.43 -23.57 -12.16
C GLY A 12 -0.34 -24.29 -11.08
N ASN A 13 -1.61 -24.58 -11.34
CA ASN A 13 -2.30 -25.69 -10.71
C ASN A 13 -1.59 -26.99 -11.16
N THR A 14 -0.48 -27.34 -10.50
CA THR A 14 0.14 -28.66 -10.59
C THR A 14 0.13 -29.22 -9.19
N GLY A 15 -0.76 -30.19 -8.96
CA GLY A 15 -1.14 -30.73 -7.64
C GLY A 15 -0.05 -31.44 -6.85
N TYR A 16 1.11 -30.81 -6.68
CA TYR A 16 2.24 -31.33 -5.88
C TYR A 16 3.07 -30.27 -5.17
N TYR A 17 2.78 -28.96 -5.31
CA TYR A 17 3.44 -27.88 -4.57
C TYR A 17 2.42 -26.84 -4.12
N GLY A 18 2.56 -26.35 -2.88
CA GLY A 18 1.64 -25.41 -2.23
C GLY A 18 1.59 -24.04 -2.90
N SER A 19 0.96 -23.06 -2.23
CA SER A 19 0.71 -21.67 -2.66
C SER A 19 1.95 -20.81 -3.01
N SER A 20 3.12 -21.41 -3.17
CA SER A 20 4.40 -20.78 -3.45
C SER A 20 4.50 -20.26 -4.89
N ASN A 21 4.97 -19.03 -5.06
CA ASN A 21 5.18 -18.39 -6.36
C ASN A 21 6.64 -17.96 -6.61
N PHE A 22 7.56 -18.25 -5.68
CA PHE A 22 9.00 -18.05 -5.85
C PHE A 22 9.81 -19.29 -5.46
N SER A 23 10.85 -19.59 -6.24
CA SER A 23 11.95 -20.50 -5.90
C SER A 23 13.24 -19.76 -6.18
N ALA A 24 14.00 -19.43 -5.12
CA ALA A 24 15.04 -18.42 -5.22
C ALA A 24 16.29 -18.80 -4.43
N SER A 25 17.43 -18.72 -5.09
CA SER A 25 18.70 -19.27 -4.61
C SER A 25 19.50 -18.37 -3.65
N GLY A 26 18.96 -17.22 -3.21
CA GLY A 26 19.67 -16.29 -2.33
C GLY A 26 20.84 -15.50 -2.95
N ASN A 27 21.10 -15.60 -4.25
CA ASN A 27 22.26 -14.96 -4.91
C ASN A 27 21.93 -13.78 -5.84
N HIS A 28 20.65 -13.49 -6.02
CA HIS A 28 20.16 -12.55 -7.03
C HIS A 28 19.51 -11.32 -6.39
N LYS A 29 19.49 -10.21 -7.15
CA LYS A 29 18.69 -9.03 -6.84
C LYS A 29 17.30 -9.20 -7.44
N VAL A 30 16.27 -8.95 -6.65
CA VAL A 30 14.88 -8.85 -7.10
C VAL A 30 14.42 -7.41 -6.98
N VAL A 31 13.72 -6.93 -7.99
CA VAL A 31 12.96 -5.68 -7.94
C VAL A 31 11.49 -6.04 -8.04
N LEU A 32 10.72 -5.74 -7.00
CA LEU A 32 9.27 -5.84 -7.09
C LEU A 32 8.73 -4.48 -7.49
N CYS A 33 8.12 -4.46 -8.66
CA CYS A 33 7.53 -3.29 -9.29
C CYS A 33 6.17 -3.70 -9.85
N GLY A 34 5.14 -3.47 -9.07
CA GLY A 34 3.77 -3.80 -9.40
C GLY A 34 2.84 -2.82 -8.70
N ASN A 35 1.70 -2.61 -9.34
CA ASN A 35 0.74 -1.59 -8.95
C ASN A 35 -0.35 -2.13 -8.01
N ALA A 36 -0.53 -3.45 -8.00
CA ALA A 36 -1.41 -4.14 -7.07
C ALA A 36 -0.58 -4.67 -5.88
N PRO A 37 -1.19 -4.85 -4.70
CA PRO A 37 -0.56 -5.57 -3.61
C PRO A 37 -0.02 -6.93 -4.08
N GLN A 38 1.22 -7.25 -3.72
CA GLN A 38 1.90 -8.45 -4.20
C GLN A 38 2.18 -9.40 -3.04
N SER A 39 1.72 -10.64 -3.15
CA SER A 39 2.07 -11.70 -2.20
C SER A 39 3.25 -12.52 -2.74
N VAL A 40 4.23 -12.75 -1.88
CA VAL A 40 5.46 -13.48 -2.16
C VAL A 40 5.52 -14.69 -1.22
N HIS A 41 5.39 -15.88 -1.78
CA HIS A 41 5.45 -17.15 -1.06
C HIS A 41 6.56 -18.01 -1.65
N PHE A 42 7.44 -18.51 -0.79
CA PHE A 42 8.55 -19.36 -1.22
C PHE A 42 8.21 -20.84 -1.20
N ASP A 43 8.86 -21.60 -2.08
CA ASP A 43 8.77 -23.06 -2.16
C ASP A 43 9.38 -23.78 -0.96
N SER A 44 10.26 -23.11 -0.22
CA SER A 44 10.89 -23.62 0.99
C SER A 44 11.28 -22.48 1.94
N THR A 45 11.43 -22.79 3.23
CA THR A 45 11.86 -21.83 4.26
C THR A 45 13.33 -21.43 4.16
N SER A 46 14.14 -22.13 3.32
CA SER A 46 15.53 -21.75 3.05
C SER A 46 15.68 -20.85 1.82
N SER A 47 14.64 -20.76 0.99
CA SER A 47 14.61 -19.89 -0.18
C SER A 47 14.47 -18.41 0.25
N HIS A 48 15.31 -17.55 -0.30
CA HIS A 48 15.33 -16.11 0.01
C HIS A 48 15.91 -15.31 -1.17
N PHE A 49 15.68 -13.99 -1.16
CA PHE A 49 16.32 -13.03 -2.04
C PHE A 49 17.67 -12.58 -1.45
N ASN A 50 18.67 -12.29 -2.29
CA ASN A 50 19.88 -11.65 -1.76
C ASN A 50 19.59 -10.18 -1.44
N THR A 51 19.15 -9.46 -2.47
CA THR A 51 18.75 -8.06 -2.38
C THR A 51 17.33 -7.94 -2.89
N LEU A 52 16.43 -7.41 -2.07
CA LEU A 52 15.07 -7.08 -2.46
C LEU A 52 14.94 -5.56 -2.56
N GLU A 53 14.58 -5.06 -3.73
CA GLU A 53 14.22 -3.66 -3.96
C GLU A 53 12.71 -3.53 -4.16
N LEU A 54 12.06 -2.74 -3.31
CA LEU A 54 10.62 -2.48 -3.39
C LEU A 54 10.38 -1.11 -4.02
N LYS A 55 9.62 -1.10 -5.13
CA LYS A 55 9.18 0.12 -5.81
C LYS A 55 7.85 0.66 -5.28
N GLN A 56 7.36 0.09 -4.19
CA GLN A 56 6.25 0.60 -3.39
C GLN A 56 6.63 0.50 -1.91
N PRO A 57 5.91 1.14 -0.98
CA PRO A 57 6.09 0.90 0.44
C PRO A 57 5.91 -0.58 0.80
N ILE A 58 6.65 -1.07 1.79
CA ILE A 58 6.62 -2.49 2.18
C ILE A 58 5.21 -2.99 2.57
N SER A 59 4.33 -2.10 3.02
CA SER A 59 2.92 -2.40 3.34
C SER A 59 2.11 -2.94 2.15
N GLN A 60 2.60 -2.77 0.91
CA GLN A 60 1.99 -3.29 -0.31
C GLN A 60 2.45 -4.71 -0.66
N TYR A 61 3.34 -5.30 0.15
CA TYR A 61 3.89 -6.63 -0.09
C TYR A 61 3.63 -7.51 1.13
N ALA A 62 3.12 -8.72 0.88
CA ALA A 62 3.00 -9.75 1.91
C ALA A 62 4.03 -10.85 1.64
N PHE A 63 4.82 -11.22 2.65
CA PHE A 63 5.88 -12.21 2.51
C PHE A 63 5.62 -13.42 3.41
N ASP A 64 5.82 -14.62 2.88
CA ASP A 64 5.84 -15.87 3.62
C ASP A 64 7.02 -16.75 3.13
N PRO A 65 8.10 -16.90 3.92
CA PRO A 65 8.29 -16.35 5.27
C PRO A 65 8.60 -14.85 5.29
N ASP A 66 8.27 -14.18 6.39
CA ASP A 66 8.69 -12.80 6.67
C ASP A 66 10.24 -12.69 6.68
N GLY A 67 10.78 -11.62 6.09
CA GLY A 67 12.22 -11.40 6.07
C GLY A 67 12.99 -12.35 5.15
N CYS A 68 12.35 -12.81 4.06
CA CYS A 68 12.92 -13.66 3.02
C CYS A 68 14.02 -12.96 2.17
N TRP A 69 14.85 -12.10 2.75
CA TRP A 69 15.92 -11.36 2.07
C TRP A 69 17.14 -11.14 2.99
N ASN A 70 18.34 -11.04 2.40
CA ASN A 70 19.52 -10.62 3.16
C ASN A 70 19.64 -9.09 3.25
N THR A 71 19.26 -8.38 2.20
CA THR A 71 19.28 -6.91 2.13
C THR A 71 17.96 -6.39 1.56
N LEU A 72 17.34 -5.44 2.26
CA LEU A 72 16.13 -4.75 1.82
C LEU A 72 16.47 -3.31 1.42
N ILE A 73 16.03 -2.91 0.24
CA ILE A 73 16.01 -1.54 -0.25
C ILE A 73 14.52 -1.21 -0.44
N GLN A 74 13.98 -0.30 0.37
CA GLN A 74 12.58 0.10 0.28
C GLN A 74 12.47 1.59 -0.04
N LEU A 75 11.38 1.98 -0.69
CA LEU A 75 10.97 3.38 -0.71
C LEU A 75 10.66 3.84 0.71
N GLU A 76 11.30 4.92 1.15
CA GLU A 76 10.94 5.60 2.38
C GLU A 76 9.79 6.56 2.11
N VAL A 77 8.71 6.41 2.89
CA VAL A 77 7.67 7.43 3.00
C VAL A 77 8.29 8.62 3.74
N SER A 78 8.65 9.65 2.99
CA SER A 78 9.37 10.83 3.49
C SER A 78 8.52 12.10 3.47
N ASN A 79 7.56 12.19 2.54
CA ASN A 79 6.65 13.33 2.47
C ASN A 79 5.29 13.03 3.10
N VAL A 80 5.22 13.25 4.41
CA VAL A 80 4.02 12.98 5.23
C VAL A 80 3.35 14.29 5.63
N TYR A 81 2.07 14.45 5.29
CA TYR A 81 1.24 15.53 5.82
C TYR A 81 0.50 15.08 7.09
N THR A 82 0.72 15.78 8.20
CA THR A 82 -0.04 15.53 9.44
C THR A 82 -1.17 16.53 9.56
N LEU A 83 -2.42 16.05 9.66
CA LEU A 83 -3.58 16.91 9.76
C LEU A 83 -3.58 17.72 11.07
N PRO A 84 -4.06 18.98 11.05
CA PRO A 84 -4.33 19.71 12.28
C PRO A 84 -5.39 19.01 13.14
N LYS A 85 -5.18 18.92 14.46
CA LYS A 85 -6.11 18.23 15.38
C LYS A 85 -7.54 18.77 15.33
N ALA A 86 -7.70 20.06 15.10
CA ALA A 86 -9.00 20.73 15.01
C ALA A 86 -9.66 20.64 13.63
N LEU A 87 -8.97 20.13 12.61
CA LEU A 87 -9.52 20.02 11.27
C LEU A 87 -10.75 19.11 11.27
N THR A 88 -11.87 19.61 10.76
CA THR A 88 -13.14 18.87 10.66
C THR A 88 -13.44 18.44 9.22
N THR A 89 -12.92 19.15 8.23
CA THR A 89 -13.20 18.91 6.82
C THR A 89 -11.91 19.01 6.00
N ILE A 90 -11.68 18.05 5.11
CA ILE A 90 -10.76 18.20 3.98
C ILE A 90 -11.61 18.67 2.81
N GLU A 91 -11.29 19.87 2.31
CA GLU A 91 -12.06 20.54 1.27
C GLU A 91 -11.92 19.86 -0.09
N ALA A 92 -12.81 20.22 -1.03
CA ALA A 92 -12.79 19.65 -2.36
C ALA A 92 -11.45 19.96 -3.05
N GLU A 93 -10.88 18.96 -3.71
CA GLU A 93 -9.61 19.06 -4.44
C GLU A 93 -8.40 19.55 -3.63
N ALA A 94 -8.46 19.54 -2.29
CA ALA A 94 -7.45 20.15 -1.42
C ALA A 94 -6.00 19.66 -1.66
N PHE A 95 -5.83 18.41 -2.09
CA PHE A 95 -4.56 17.78 -2.43
C PHE A 95 -4.54 17.22 -3.85
N ALA A 96 -5.52 17.55 -4.70
CA ALA A 96 -5.64 16.95 -6.02
C ALA A 96 -4.36 17.16 -6.86
N GLY A 97 -3.83 16.06 -7.42
CA GLY A 97 -2.62 16.05 -8.23
C GLY A 97 -1.32 16.28 -7.45
N ASP A 98 -1.31 16.16 -6.12
CA ASP A 98 -0.05 16.22 -5.37
C ASP A 98 0.77 14.93 -5.55
N ASP A 99 1.61 14.95 -6.58
CA ASP A 99 2.55 13.87 -6.94
C ASP A 99 3.71 13.69 -5.96
N ARG A 100 3.77 14.47 -4.88
CA ARG A 100 4.78 14.32 -3.85
C ARG A 100 4.19 13.80 -2.56
N LEU A 101 2.91 13.99 -2.30
CA LEU A 101 2.27 13.60 -1.05
C LEU A 101 2.27 12.08 -0.94
N GLN A 102 3.00 11.53 0.04
CA GLN A 102 3.14 10.09 0.20
C GLN A 102 2.26 9.52 1.31
N ALA A 103 1.97 10.31 2.34
CA ALA A 103 1.05 9.90 3.38
C ALA A 103 0.31 11.05 4.04
N VAL A 104 -0.90 10.77 4.52
CA VAL A 104 -1.69 11.65 5.37
C VAL A 104 -1.94 10.98 6.71
N ARG A 105 -1.45 11.59 7.78
CA ARG A 105 -1.59 11.09 9.14
C ARG A 105 -2.52 11.96 9.97
N VAL A 106 -3.25 11.31 10.86
CA VAL A 106 -4.21 11.97 11.75
C VAL A 106 -3.69 11.91 13.18
N PRO A 107 -3.54 13.05 13.88
CA PRO A 107 -3.10 13.04 15.26
C PRO A 107 -4.17 12.47 16.21
N THR A 108 -3.75 11.94 17.36
CA THR A 108 -4.65 11.43 18.40
C THR A 108 -5.68 12.48 18.82
N GLY A 109 -6.96 12.10 18.78
CA GLY A 109 -8.08 12.98 19.12
C GLY A 109 -8.43 14.01 18.03
N ALA A 110 -8.05 13.76 16.77
CA ALA A 110 -8.49 14.59 15.65
C ALA A 110 -10.01 14.55 15.44
N LYS A 111 -10.53 15.66 14.93
CA LYS A 111 -11.97 15.88 14.75
C LYS A 111 -12.46 15.73 13.30
N LEU A 112 -11.66 15.12 12.42
CA LEU A 112 -11.99 14.99 11.01
C LEU A 112 -13.34 14.27 10.84
N LYS A 113 -14.27 14.90 10.14
CA LYS A 113 -15.63 14.41 9.86
C LYS A 113 -15.86 14.13 8.39
N THR A 114 -15.35 15.02 7.54
CA THR A 114 -15.72 15.04 6.12
C THR A 114 -14.50 15.13 5.23
N ILE A 115 -14.48 14.33 4.17
CA ILE A 115 -13.54 14.42 3.05
C ILE A 115 -14.38 14.68 1.79
N LYS A 116 -14.20 15.85 1.18
CA LYS A 116 -15.01 16.31 0.05
C LYS A 116 -14.53 15.75 -1.30
N ALA A 117 -15.29 16.07 -2.35
CA ALA A 117 -15.08 15.59 -3.71
C ALA A 117 -13.65 15.84 -4.20
N GLY A 118 -13.05 14.80 -4.77
CA GLY A 118 -11.70 14.84 -5.33
C GLY A 118 -10.58 15.28 -4.38
N ALA A 119 -10.77 15.23 -3.06
CA ALA A 119 -9.82 15.78 -2.08
C ALA A 119 -8.37 15.32 -2.28
N PHE A 120 -8.16 14.08 -2.74
CA PHE A 120 -6.88 13.46 -3.07
C PHE A 120 -6.85 12.93 -4.51
N LYS A 121 -7.66 13.49 -5.41
CA LYS A 121 -7.76 12.99 -6.77
C LYS A 121 -6.40 13.02 -7.47
N ASN A 122 -6.02 11.95 -8.14
CA ASN A 122 -4.75 11.79 -8.86
C ASN A 122 -3.50 12.01 -7.99
N CYS A 123 -3.56 11.75 -6.67
CA CYS A 123 -2.34 11.67 -5.87
C CYS A 123 -1.64 10.32 -6.10
N GLU A 124 -0.92 10.16 -7.21
CA GLU A 124 -0.36 8.87 -7.62
C GLU A 124 0.71 8.31 -6.67
N GLN A 125 1.34 9.19 -5.88
CA GLN A 125 2.33 8.81 -4.87
C GLN A 125 1.73 8.65 -3.46
N LEU A 126 0.42 8.83 -3.29
CA LEU A 126 -0.23 8.73 -1.98
C LEU A 126 -0.46 7.26 -1.60
N TYR A 127 0.36 6.78 -0.68
CA TYR A 127 0.39 5.38 -0.26
C TYR A 127 -0.45 5.10 0.98
N GLU A 128 -0.52 6.06 1.91
CA GLU A 128 -1.11 5.84 3.22
C GLU A 128 -2.01 7.01 3.63
N VAL A 129 -3.27 6.72 3.98
CA VAL A 129 -4.15 7.70 4.62
C VAL A 129 -4.76 7.07 5.85
N THR A 130 -4.60 7.75 6.99
CA THR A 130 -5.33 7.39 8.21
C THR A 130 -6.72 8.01 8.18
N LEU A 131 -7.75 7.21 8.44
CA LEU A 131 -9.14 7.66 8.58
C LEU A 131 -9.60 7.39 10.02
N PRO A 132 -9.66 8.42 10.88
CA PRO A 132 -10.02 8.25 12.29
C PRO A 132 -11.48 7.82 12.43
N SER A 133 -11.83 7.28 13.60
CA SER A 133 -13.20 6.82 13.90
C SER A 133 -14.25 7.93 13.85
N THR A 134 -13.81 9.19 13.81
CA THR A 134 -14.65 10.37 13.73
C THR A 134 -15.21 10.66 12.34
N VAL A 135 -14.64 10.09 11.26
CA VAL A 135 -15.06 10.33 9.87
C VAL A 135 -16.44 9.71 9.61
N THR A 136 -17.36 10.50 9.07
CA THR A 136 -18.73 10.09 8.78
C THR A 136 -19.15 10.37 7.35
N SER A 137 -18.30 11.03 6.55
CA SER A 137 -18.60 11.36 5.16
C SER A 137 -17.31 11.43 4.33
N ILE A 138 -17.25 10.68 3.24
CA ILE A 138 -16.21 10.71 2.23
C ILE A 138 -16.91 10.74 0.87
N ALA A 139 -16.54 11.69 -0.01
CA ALA A 139 -17.06 11.72 -1.37
C ALA A 139 -16.52 10.54 -2.18
N ALA A 140 -17.32 9.98 -3.10
CA ALA A 140 -16.96 8.77 -3.85
C ALA A 140 -15.67 8.89 -4.67
N ASP A 141 -15.37 10.10 -5.18
CA ASP A 141 -14.19 10.39 -5.98
C ASP A 141 -13.02 10.96 -5.14
N ALA A 142 -13.10 10.95 -3.81
CA ALA A 142 -12.12 11.60 -2.94
C ALA A 142 -10.70 11.05 -3.13
N PHE A 143 -10.55 9.79 -3.55
CA PHE A 143 -9.27 9.11 -3.79
C PHE A 143 -9.17 8.54 -5.22
N ASP A 144 -9.95 9.08 -6.16
CA ASP A 144 -9.88 8.65 -7.56
C ASP A 144 -8.47 8.86 -8.12
N GLY A 145 -7.89 7.88 -8.81
CA GLY A 145 -6.50 7.94 -9.28
C GLY A 145 -5.41 7.74 -8.21
N CYS A 146 -5.75 7.45 -6.94
CA CYS A 146 -4.77 7.04 -5.92
C CYS A 146 -4.43 5.55 -6.05
N LEU A 147 -3.54 5.21 -6.99
CA LEU A 147 -3.33 3.84 -7.44
C LEU A 147 -2.80 2.86 -6.37
N TYR A 148 -2.10 3.35 -5.35
CA TYR A 148 -1.38 2.53 -4.36
C TYR A 148 -1.84 2.78 -2.92
N LEU A 149 -3.01 3.40 -2.77
CA LEU A 149 -3.50 3.83 -1.47
C LEU A 149 -3.93 2.66 -0.59
N THR A 150 -3.35 2.61 0.61
CA THR A 150 -3.91 1.86 1.74
C THR A 150 -4.61 2.83 2.71
N LEU A 151 -5.87 2.54 3.01
CA LEU A 151 -6.63 3.23 4.05
C LEU A 151 -6.47 2.53 5.40
N TYR A 152 -6.02 3.25 6.42
CA TYR A 152 -6.05 2.77 7.80
C TYR A 152 -7.35 3.24 8.46
N VAL A 153 -8.30 2.33 8.63
CA VAL A 153 -9.68 2.66 9.00
C VAL A 153 -9.99 2.29 10.44
N TYR A 154 -10.64 3.20 11.16
CA TYR A 154 -10.98 3.06 12.58
C TYR A 154 -12.50 2.98 12.85
N ASN A 155 -13.34 3.01 11.82
CA ASN A 155 -14.78 2.78 11.92
C ASN A 155 -15.32 2.02 10.71
N ASP A 156 -16.54 1.51 10.84
CA ASP A 156 -17.17 0.66 9.83
C ASP A 156 -17.58 1.46 8.59
N TYR A 157 -17.86 2.76 8.75
CA TYR A 157 -18.16 3.65 7.62
C TYR A 157 -16.97 3.75 6.66
N CYS A 158 -15.77 4.01 7.17
CA CYS A 158 -14.55 4.12 6.34
C CYS A 158 -14.16 2.76 5.74
N GLN A 159 -14.38 1.68 6.49
CA GLN A 159 -14.20 0.33 5.96
C GLN A 159 -15.15 0.06 4.78
N GLN A 160 -16.44 0.36 4.93
CA GLN A 160 -17.42 0.17 3.85
C GLN A 160 -17.07 1.04 2.64
N TYR A 161 -16.68 2.30 2.87
CA TYR A 161 -16.19 3.17 1.79
C TYR A 161 -15.01 2.55 1.03
N ALA A 162 -14.03 1.97 1.74
CA ALA A 162 -12.88 1.33 1.09
C ALA A 162 -13.33 0.13 0.24
N ILE A 163 -14.24 -0.70 0.74
CA ILE A 163 -14.82 -1.84 0.02
C ILE A 163 -15.55 -1.38 -1.24
N ASP A 164 -16.44 -0.38 -1.11
CA ASP A 164 -17.29 0.11 -2.20
C ASP A 164 -16.46 0.71 -3.36
N ASN A 165 -15.27 1.24 -3.05
CA ASN A 165 -14.37 1.86 -4.03
C ASN A 165 -13.19 0.96 -4.43
N GLY A 166 -13.15 -0.31 -3.96
CA GLY A 166 -12.07 -1.23 -4.28
C GLY A 166 -10.69 -0.79 -3.76
N ILE A 167 -10.65 0.03 -2.71
CA ILE A 167 -9.42 0.56 -2.11
C ILE A 167 -8.94 -0.43 -1.04
N HIS A 168 -7.64 -0.76 -1.07
CA HIS A 168 -7.05 -1.60 -0.03
C HIS A 168 -7.14 -0.90 1.34
N TYR A 169 -7.47 -1.65 2.39
CA TYR A 169 -7.58 -1.10 3.74
C TYR A 169 -7.07 -2.05 4.81
N VAL A 170 -6.63 -1.46 5.92
CA VAL A 170 -6.26 -2.16 7.15
C VAL A 170 -7.20 -1.69 8.26
N ARG A 171 -7.93 -2.63 8.87
CA ARG A 171 -8.76 -2.35 10.04
C ARG A 171 -7.87 -2.23 11.28
N LYS A 172 -8.04 -1.13 12.02
CA LYS A 172 -7.37 -0.86 13.29
C LYS A 172 -8.38 -0.72 14.42
#